data_AF-A0A2A4Z4M3-F1
#
_entry.id   AF-A0A2A4Z4M3-F1
#
_cell.length_a   1.000
_cell.length_b   1.000
_cell.length_c   1.000
_cell.angle_alpha   90.00
_cell.angle_beta   90.00
_cell.angle_gamma   90.00
#
_symmetry.space_group_name_H-M   'P 1'
#
loop_
_entity.id
_entity.type
_entity.pdbx_description
1 polymer ?
#
loop_
_entity_poly.entity_id
_entity_poly.type
_entity_poly.pdbx_seq_one_letter_code
_entity_poly.pdbx_strand_id
1 'polypeptide(L)'
;MELKSNLQQKKTIDCLSLGTLTITETQWYFAELSLDRVDVDAFDNDNAEAEDYRDVLSWCASVMACSPSARLLLKEASEKDWKVTVEDLNGSDYYVDVEEKLLILDNNALLPCALGKSDYFRNIMLITLVKALRDIWQEKRHGGFDTLYSPDHILLMERIRAADLDVMAILVTWELRSEEFTDIWRHMLGSDIGDMAMAYSGYIERDPSAQFNAQGLVSTYKQWFRCSKRIDSCDHDALEYMDDVLASYDVVNPFGSKKPSKMNVEVLSCLPDKTAYLRGLGAEILSDPIYSSVDNVINQTHLFHIMYDLQAVVVEDVAFRDADLARKIFPVE
;
A
#
# COMPACT_ATOMS: atom_id res chain seq x y z
N MET A 1 -4.87 -7.36 41.69
CA MET A 1 -5.83 -8.24 40.98
C MET A 1 -5.95 -7.66 39.59
N GLU A 2 -5.07 -8.11 38.71
CA GLU A 2 -4.83 -7.56 37.38
C GLU A 2 -5.88 -8.08 36.40
N LEU A 3 -6.57 -7.15 35.74
CA LEU A 3 -7.44 -7.44 34.61
C LEU A 3 -6.55 -7.62 33.38
N LYS A 4 -6.37 -8.88 32.97
CA LYS A 4 -5.76 -9.21 31.67
C LYS A 4 -6.65 -8.68 30.55
N SER A 5 -6.12 -7.78 29.73
CA SER A 5 -6.73 -7.38 28.47
C SER A 5 -6.63 -8.55 27.49
N ASN A 6 -7.78 -9.14 27.14
CA ASN A 6 -7.90 -10.01 25.97
C ASN A 6 -7.72 -9.14 24.71
N LEU A 7 -6.47 -8.95 24.30
CA LEU A 7 -6.16 -8.62 22.90
C LEU A 7 -6.47 -9.88 22.09
N GLN A 8 -7.60 -9.85 21.38
CA GLN A 8 -8.02 -10.91 20.49
C GLN A 8 -6.96 -11.09 19.39
N GLN A 9 -6.55 -12.34 19.20
CA GLN A 9 -5.61 -12.77 18.16
C GLN A 9 -6.18 -12.38 16.79
N LYS A 10 -5.53 -11.44 16.10
CA LYS A 10 -5.67 -11.30 14.64
C LYS A 10 -4.94 -12.51 14.06
N LYS A 11 -5.66 -13.43 13.41
CA LYS A 11 -5.03 -14.49 12.65
C LYS A 11 -4.72 -13.95 11.26
N THR A 12 -3.42 -13.95 10.99
CA THR A 12 -2.70 -14.19 9.73
C THR A 12 -3.57 -14.31 8.47
N ILE A 13 -3.25 -13.44 7.51
CA ILE A 13 -3.69 -13.48 6.11
C ILE A 13 -3.11 -14.74 5.45
N ASP A 14 -3.97 -15.55 4.84
CA ASP A 14 -3.59 -16.63 3.92
C ASP A 14 -4.23 -16.34 2.57
N CYS A 15 -3.75 -15.29 1.89
CA CYS A 15 -4.03 -15.10 0.47
C CYS A 15 -3.25 -16.19 -0.29
N LEU A 16 -3.93 -17.30 -0.59
CA LEU A 16 -3.51 -18.34 -1.53
C LEU A 16 -2.09 -18.93 -1.27
N SER A 17 -2.02 -19.89 -0.36
CA SER A 17 -0.96 -20.92 -0.25
C SER A 17 0.43 -20.42 0.21
N LEU A 18 0.48 -19.71 1.33
CA LEU A 18 1.71 -19.55 2.13
C LEU A 18 2.31 -20.89 2.60
N GLY A 19 1.54 -21.99 2.54
CA GLY A 19 2.03 -23.35 2.81
C GLY A 19 3.15 -23.84 1.88
N THR A 20 3.50 -23.08 0.83
CA THR A 20 4.57 -23.37 -0.13
C THR A 20 5.68 -22.34 -0.18
N LEU A 21 5.54 -21.18 0.49
CA LEU A 21 6.65 -20.24 0.67
C LEU A 21 7.55 -20.80 1.78
N THR A 22 8.55 -21.57 1.38
CA THR A 22 9.73 -21.76 2.23
C THR A 22 10.39 -20.40 2.40
N ILE A 23 10.02 -19.66 3.46
CA ILE A 23 10.74 -18.47 3.91
C ILE A 23 12.19 -18.90 4.10
N THR A 24 13.04 -18.59 3.13
CA THR A 24 14.48 -18.81 3.23
C THR A 24 15.02 -17.86 4.29
N GLU A 25 15.98 -18.33 5.11
CA GLU A 25 16.47 -17.74 6.37
C GLU A 25 17.08 -16.31 6.31
N THR A 26 16.82 -15.51 5.27
CA THR A 26 17.46 -14.22 5.05
C THR A 26 16.47 -13.06 5.15
N GLN A 27 16.20 -12.66 6.39
CA GLN A 27 15.51 -11.41 6.71
C GLN A 27 16.53 -10.39 7.25
N TRP A 28 16.40 -9.12 6.89
CA TRP A 28 17.32 -8.06 7.33
C TRP A 28 16.57 -6.91 7.96
N TYR A 29 17.12 -6.33 9.02
CA TYR A 29 16.54 -5.12 9.61
C TYR A 29 16.88 -3.90 8.75
N PHE A 30 15.92 -2.98 8.59
CA PHE A 30 16.19 -1.71 7.91
C PHE A 30 17.32 -0.90 8.58
N ALA A 31 17.48 -1.05 9.89
CA ALA A 31 18.57 -0.42 10.64
C ALA A 31 19.95 -0.91 10.19
N GLU A 32 20.08 -2.19 9.83
CA GLU A 32 21.33 -2.79 9.34
C GLU A 32 21.63 -2.30 7.91
N LEU A 33 20.63 -2.38 7.03
CA LEU A 33 20.75 -1.90 5.63
C LEU A 33 21.11 -0.41 5.55
N SER A 34 20.59 0.41 6.47
CA SER A 34 20.88 1.85 6.53
C SER A 34 22.32 2.16 7.00
N LEU A 35 22.97 1.22 7.69
CA LEU A 35 24.35 1.36 8.16
C LEU A 35 25.37 0.88 7.12
N ASP A 36 24.99 -0.08 6.29
CA ASP A 36 25.88 -0.76 5.34
C ASP A 36 26.41 0.12 4.21
N ARG A 37 25.93 1.38 4.09
CA ARG A 37 26.38 2.44 3.15
C ARG A 37 27.15 1.90 1.95
N VAL A 38 26.44 1.21 1.08
CA VAL A 38 26.95 0.74 -0.19
C VAL A 38 27.16 1.95 -1.10
N ASP A 39 28.24 1.93 -1.88
CA ASP A 39 28.48 2.93 -2.91
C ASP A 39 27.28 2.97 -3.87
N VAL A 40 26.75 4.17 -4.14
CA VAL A 40 25.58 4.32 -5.01
C VAL A 40 25.88 3.89 -6.44
N ASP A 41 27.16 3.96 -6.83
CA ASP A 41 27.69 3.53 -8.13
C ASP A 41 28.15 2.06 -8.10
N ALA A 42 27.84 1.31 -7.04
CA ALA A 42 28.34 -0.06 -6.85
C ALA A 42 28.02 -0.94 -8.07
N PHE A 43 26.82 -0.84 -8.64
CA PHE A 43 26.40 -1.68 -9.77
C PHE A 43 26.77 -1.12 -11.15
N ASP A 44 27.34 0.08 -11.24
CA ASP A 44 27.77 0.67 -12.51
C ASP A 44 29.17 0.17 -12.93
N ASN A 45 29.89 -0.48 -12.01
CA ASN A 45 31.12 -1.19 -12.32
C ASN A 45 30.81 -2.61 -12.82
N ASP A 46 31.24 -2.94 -14.05
CA ASP A 46 31.08 -4.27 -14.69
C ASP A 46 31.55 -5.47 -13.84
N ASN A 47 32.33 -5.24 -12.78
CA ASN A 47 32.88 -6.27 -11.89
C ASN A 47 32.12 -6.44 -10.56
N ALA A 48 31.16 -5.56 -10.25
CA ALA A 48 30.37 -5.67 -9.04
C ALA A 48 29.13 -6.53 -9.31
N GLU A 49 29.12 -7.74 -8.75
CA GLU A 49 27.97 -8.63 -8.80
C GLU A 49 27.30 -8.63 -7.43
N ALA A 50 25.97 -8.49 -7.39
CA ALA A 50 25.22 -8.76 -6.17
C ALA A 50 25.35 -10.25 -5.83
N GLU A 51 25.96 -10.55 -4.69
CA GLU A 51 26.13 -11.92 -4.20
C GLU A 51 24.82 -12.44 -3.63
N ASP A 52 24.08 -11.57 -2.93
CA ASP A 52 22.78 -11.86 -2.35
C ASP A 52 21.79 -10.68 -2.47
N TYR A 53 20.56 -10.87 -2.00
CA TYR A 53 19.55 -9.81 -2.02
C TYR A 53 19.85 -8.68 -1.03
N ARG A 54 20.68 -8.90 0.00
CA ARG A 54 21.10 -7.85 0.93
C ARG A 54 21.88 -6.78 0.20
N ASP A 55 22.73 -7.14 -0.76
CA ASP A 55 23.48 -6.17 -1.56
C ASP A 55 22.54 -5.22 -2.32
N VAL A 56 21.52 -5.78 -2.97
CA VAL A 56 20.50 -5.02 -3.71
C VAL A 56 19.69 -4.13 -2.77
N LEU A 57 19.23 -4.67 -1.64
CA LEU A 57 18.47 -3.93 -0.64
C LEU A 57 19.30 -2.81 0.00
N SER A 58 20.58 -3.04 0.24
CA SER A 58 21.51 -2.05 0.79
C SER A 58 21.77 -0.94 -0.22
N TRP A 59 21.90 -1.25 -1.50
CA TRP A 59 21.93 -0.25 -2.56
C TRP A 59 20.63 0.57 -2.61
N CYS A 60 19.46 -0.08 -2.57
CA CYS A 60 18.18 0.64 -2.53
C CYS A 60 18.12 1.60 -1.33
N ALA A 61 18.53 1.14 -0.14
CA ALA A 61 18.58 1.96 1.06
C ALA A 61 19.58 3.13 0.93
N SER A 62 20.76 2.92 0.36
CA SER A 62 21.76 3.96 0.06
C SER A 62 21.20 5.02 -0.89
N VAL A 63 20.59 4.63 -2.00
CA VAL A 63 20.00 5.56 -2.98
C VAL A 63 18.84 6.32 -2.35
N MET A 64 17.92 5.62 -1.68
CA MET A 64 16.80 6.24 -0.98
C MET A 64 17.25 7.22 0.11
N ALA A 65 18.40 6.98 0.76
CA ALA A 65 18.94 7.90 1.76
C ALA A 65 19.36 9.26 1.17
N CYS A 66 19.49 9.40 -0.16
CA CYS A 66 19.71 10.67 -0.84
C CYS A 66 18.44 11.53 -0.91
N SER A 67 17.25 10.92 -0.97
CA SER A 67 15.96 11.64 -0.93
C SER A 67 15.59 12.06 0.51
N PRO A 68 15.27 13.34 0.77
CA PRO A 68 14.76 13.79 2.06
C PRO A 68 13.53 13.03 2.56
N SER A 69 12.56 12.78 1.67
CA SER A 69 11.31 12.10 2.00
C SER A 69 11.55 10.62 2.31
N ALA A 70 12.29 9.90 1.45
CA ALA A 70 12.58 8.48 1.63
C ALA A 70 13.45 8.20 2.86
N ARG A 71 14.42 9.07 3.16
CA ARG A 71 15.25 8.96 4.37
C ARG A 71 14.43 8.99 5.66
N LEU A 72 13.33 9.74 5.70
CA LEU A 72 12.43 9.76 6.86
C LEU A 72 11.58 8.48 6.95
N LEU A 73 11.19 7.89 5.81
CA LEU A 73 10.51 6.59 5.76
C LEU A 73 11.44 5.47 6.27
N LEU A 74 12.68 5.41 5.75
CA LEU A 74 13.71 4.46 6.19
C LEU A 74 14.02 4.57 7.68
N LYS A 75 14.12 5.81 8.18
CA LYS A 75 14.34 6.08 9.59
C LYS A 75 13.18 5.54 10.44
N GLU A 76 11.93 5.79 10.05
CA GLU A 76 10.78 5.32 10.81
C GLU A 76 10.67 3.78 10.81
N ALA A 77 10.99 3.12 9.68
CA ALA A 77 11.03 1.66 9.60
C ALA A 77 12.14 1.08 10.50
N SER A 78 13.35 1.68 10.44
CA SER A 78 14.49 1.31 11.29
C SER A 78 14.18 1.48 12.78
N GLU A 79 13.61 2.61 13.20
CA GLU A 79 13.28 2.90 14.61
C GLU A 79 12.20 1.98 15.19
N LYS A 80 11.46 1.26 14.33
CA LYS A 80 10.38 0.37 14.72
C LYS A 80 10.71 -1.10 14.53
N ASP A 81 11.96 -1.43 14.21
CA ASP A 81 12.43 -2.80 14.04
C ASP A 81 11.72 -3.55 12.90
N TRP A 82 11.36 -2.85 11.82
CA TRP A 82 10.87 -3.51 10.61
C TRP A 82 11.99 -4.28 9.92
N LYS A 83 11.64 -5.43 9.38
CA LYS A 83 12.50 -6.29 8.57
C LYS A 83 12.04 -6.27 7.12
N VAL A 84 12.95 -6.64 6.23
CA VAL A 84 12.67 -6.88 4.81
C VAL A 84 13.27 -8.20 4.35
N THR A 85 12.57 -8.88 3.46
CA THR A 85 13.03 -10.04 2.69
C THR A 85 12.60 -9.89 1.23
N VAL A 86 13.18 -10.69 0.36
CA VAL A 86 12.96 -10.67 -1.09
C VAL A 86 12.62 -12.09 -1.53
N GLU A 87 11.41 -12.30 -2.04
CA GLU A 87 10.86 -13.61 -2.42
C GLU A 87 10.07 -13.50 -3.74
N ASP A 88 9.71 -14.63 -4.35
CA ASP A 88 8.84 -14.64 -5.53
C ASP A 88 7.38 -14.59 -5.08
N LEU A 89 6.72 -13.46 -5.34
CA LEU A 89 5.33 -13.21 -4.94
C LEU A 89 4.31 -13.54 -6.03
N ASN A 90 4.73 -14.20 -7.13
CA ASN A 90 3.86 -14.64 -8.22
C ASN A 90 2.93 -13.54 -8.80
N GLY A 91 3.40 -12.29 -8.81
CA GLY A 91 2.73 -11.16 -9.48
C GLY A 91 2.30 -10.00 -8.59
N SER A 92 2.35 -10.12 -7.26
CA SER A 92 2.18 -8.98 -6.35
C SER A 92 3.49 -8.22 -6.19
N ASP A 93 3.46 -6.89 -6.15
CA ASP A 93 4.70 -6.09 -6.01
C ASP A 93 5.39 -6.29 -4.65
N TYR A 94 4.60 -6.36 -3.58
CA TYR A 94 5.08 -6.53 -2.21
C TYR A 94 3.96 -7.02 -1.28
N TYR A 95 4.34 -7.49 -0.09
CA TYR A 95 3.44 -7.87 0.99
C TYR A 95 3.94 -7.32 2.33
N VAL A 96 3.02 -6.80 3.16
CA VAL A 96 3.33 -6.23 4.48
C VAL A 96 2.68 -7.07 5.58
N ASP A 97 3.51 -7.77 6.35
CA ASP A 97 3.09 -8.41 7.59
C ASP A 97 3.27 -7.42 8.75
N VAL A 98 2.15 -6.85 9.22
CA VAL A 98 2.15 -5.87 10.32
C VAL A 98 2.43 -6.52 11.67
N GLU A 99 2.05 -7.79 11.86
CA GLU A 99 2.23 -8.50 13.13
C GLU A 99 3.70 -8.88 13.33
N GLU A 100 4.30 -9.48 12.30
CA GLU A 100 5.72 -9.88 12.31
C GLU A 100 6.67 -8.73 11.96
N LYS A 101 6.13 -7.57 11.60
CA LYS A 101 6.86 -6.39 11.08
C LYS A 101 7.82 -6.77 9.95
N LEU A 102 7.31 -7.54 8.99
CA LEU A 102 8.06 -8.04 7.86
C LEU A 102 7.50 -7.46 6.57
N LEU A 103 8.38 -6.83 5.79
CA LEU A 103 8.13 -6.50 4.39
C LEU A 103 8.70 -7.62 3.52
N ILE A 104 7.89 -8.13 2.59
CA ILE A 104 8.33 -9.04 1.54
C ILE A 104 8.24 -8.29 0.22
N LEU A 105 9.36 -8.13 -0.48
CA LEU A 105 9.40 -7.54 -1.83
C LEU A 105 9.48 -8.64 -2.88
N ASP A 106 8.82 -8.43 -4.01
CA ASP A 106 8.91 -9.36 -5.13
C ASP A 106 10.29 -9.32 -5.82
N ASN A 107 10.84 -10.50 -6.07
CA ASN A 107 12.08 -10.68 -6.82
C ASN A 107 11.86 -10.88 -8.31
N ASN A 108 10.60 -10.93 -8.79
CA ASN A 108 10.23 -11.18 -10.18
C ASN A 108 10.79 -12.50 -10.73
N ALA A 109 10.94 -13.51 -9.87
CA ALA A 109 11.64 -14.77 -10.12
C ALA A 109 13.10 -14.61 -10.62
N LEU A 110 13.76 -13.49 -10.29
CA LEU A 110 15.14 -13.21 -10.67
C LEU A 110 16.11 -13.53 -9.53
N LEU A 111 17.28 -14.06 -9.90
CA LEU A 111 18.40 -14.21 -8.97
C LEU A 111 19.00 -12.84 -8.59
N PRO A 112 19.65 -12.71 -7.41
CA PRO A 112 20.25 -11.44 -6.96
C PRO A 112 21.16 -10.79 -8.00
N CYS A 113 22.04 -11.57 -8.64
CA CYS A 113 22.97 -11.07 -9.65
C CYS A 113 22.27 -10.54 -10.91
N ALA A 114 21.14 -11.13 -11.31
CA ALA A 114 20.36 -10.68 -12.46
C ALA A 114 19.60 -9.39 -12.13
N LEU A 115 19.05 -9.32 -10.93
CA LEU A 115 18.35 -8.15 -10.42
C LEU A 115 19.32 -6.97 -10.26
N GLY A 116 20.49 -7.20 -9.64
CA GLY A 116 21.55 -6.20 -9.50
C GLY A 116 22.12 -5.68 -10.82
N LYS A 117 22.18 -6.49 -11.88
CA LYS A 117 22.66 -6.06 -13.21
C LYS A 117 21.61 -5.34 -14.07
N SER A 118 20.34 -5.44 -13.72
CA SER A 118 19.27 -4.84 -14.52
C SER A 118 18.79 -3.53 -13.92
N ASP A 119 19.16 -2.41 -14.54
CA ASP A 119 18.67 -1.09 -14.13
C ASP A 119 17.14 -1.04 -14.06
N TYR A 120 16.47 -1.74 -14.98
CA TYR A 120 15.01 -1.84 -15.00
C TYR A 120 14.47 -2.48 -13.72
N PHE A 121 14.93 -3.68 -13.35
CA PHE A 121 14.43 -4.37 -12.16
C PHE A 121 14.93 -3.76 -10.85
N ARG A 122 16.16 -3.20 -10.82
CA ARG A 122 16.64 -2.41 -9.67
C ARG A 122 15.74 -1.20 -9.41
N ASN A 123 15.38 -0.46 -10.47
CA ASN A 123 14.52 0.72 -10.34
C ASN A 123 13.10 0.34 -9.89
N ILE A 124 12.54 -0.77 -10.41
CA ILE A 124 11.27 -1.31 -9.92
C ILE A 124 11.37 -1.60 -8.42
N MET A 125 12.37 -2.37 -7.99
CA MET A 125 12.53 -2.74 -6.58
C MET A 125 12.66 -1.50 -5.68
N LEU A 126 13.42 -0.49 -6.09
CA LEU A 126 13.55 0.76 -5.36
C LEU A 126 12.21 1.50 -5.23
N ILE A 127 11.46 1.64 -6.34
CA ILE A 127 10.16 2.32 -6.35
C ILE A 127 9.15 1.56 -5.49
N THR A 128 9.10 0.23 -5.62
CA THR A 128 8.25 -0.64 -4.81
C THR A 128 8.60 -0.53 -3.33
N LEU A 129 9.89 -0.49 -2.98
CA LEU A 129 10.32 -0.28 -1.60
C LEU A 129 9.87 1.07 -1.05
N VAL A 130 9.89 2.15 -1.85
CA VAL A 130 9.32 3.45 -1.43
C VAL A 130 7.83 3.34 -1.13
N LYS A 131 7.06 2.69 -2.02
CA LYS A 131 5.61 2.46 -1.83
C LYS A 131 5.35 1.65 -0.56
N ALA A 132 6.06 0.54 -0.39
CA ALA A 132 5.93 -0.33 0.76
C ALA A 132 6.31 0.34 2.09
N LEU A 133 7.38 1.15 2.13
CA LEU A 133 7.72 1.91 3.34
C LEU A 133 6.69 2.99 3.66
N ARG A 134 6.09 3.60 2.63
CA ARG A 134 4.98 4.52 2.81
C ARG A 134 3.74 3.78 3.33
N ASP A 135 3.54 2.55 2.90
CA ASP A 135 2.45 1.71 3.36
C ASP A 135 2.58 1.35 4.84
N ILE A 136 3.79 0.92 5.26
CA ILE A 136 4.17 0.73 6.67
C ILE A 136 3.95 1.98 7.51
N TRP A 137 4.25 3.16 6.94
CA TRP A 137 4.01 4.44 7.60
C TRP A 137 2.52 4.69 7.86
N GLN A 138 1.66 4.32 6.91
CA GLN A 138 0.21 4.46 7.01
C GLN A 138 -0.41 3.43 7.95
N GLU A 139 0.05 2.18 7.97
CA GLU A 139 -0.46 1.12 8.87
C GLU A 139 -0.49 1.57 10.33
N LYS A 140 0.57 2.21 10.81
CA LYS A 140 0.61 2.74 12.19
C LYS A 140 -0.47 3.78 12.48
N ARG A 141 -0.83 4.58 11.48
CA ARG A 141 -1.68 5.78 11.66
C ARG A 141 -3.14 5.46 11.35
N HIS A 142 -3.38 4.55 10.43
CA HIS A 142 -4.68 4.30 9.80
C HIS A 142 -4.91 2.84 9.40
N GLY A 143 -4.08 1.88 9.86
CA GLY A 143 -4.33 0.47 9.63
C GLY A 143 -5.69 0.00 10.16
N GLY A 144 -6.24 -1.03 9.53
CA GLY A 144 -7.48 -1.68 9.94
C GLY A 144 -8.77 -0.96 9.52
N PHE A 145 -8.85 -0.53 8.25
CA PHE A 145 -10.08 0.05 7.69
C PHE A 145 -11.28 -0.89 7.82
N ASP A 146 -11.05 -2.19 7.64
CA ASP A 146 -12.01 -3.29 7.82
C ASP A 146 -12.80 -3.17 9.13
N THR A 147 -12.11 -3.02 10.26
CA THR A 147 -12.76 -2.97 11.58
C THR A 147 -13.52 -1.68 11.86
N LEU A 148 -13.27 -0.63 11.08
CA LEU A 148 -13.77 0.73 11.36
C LEU A 148 -14.91 1.14 10.42
N TYR A 149 -14.82 0.77 9.15
CA TYR A 149 -15.64 1.28 8.07
C TYR A 149 -16.50 0.16 7.45
N SER A 150 -17.58 0.56 6.80
CA SER A 150 -18.38 -0.36 5.98
C SER A 150 -17.69 -0.65 4.64
N PRO A 151 -17.99 -1.76 3.95
CA PRO A 151 -17.33 -2.16 2.71
C PRO A 151 -17.19 -1.07 1.64
N ASP A 152 -18.23 -0.28 1.41
CA ASP A 152 -18.22 0.85 0.47
C ASP A 152 -17.17 1.93 0.84
N HIS A 153 -17.00 2.18 2.14
CA HIS A 153 -16.00 3.13 2.61
C HIS A 153 -14.60 2.51 2.70
N ILE A 154 -14.47 1.19 2.85
CA ILE A 154 -13.18 0.51 2.76
C ILE A 154 -12.59 0.73 1.37
N LEU A 155 -13.36 0.51 0.30
CA LEU A 155 -12.90 0.77 -1.08
C LEU A 155 -12.42 2.21 -1.27
N LEU A 156 -13.21 3.20 -0.82
CA LEU A 156 -12.81 4.60 -0.90
C LEU A 156 -11.48 4.87 -0.17
N MET A 157 -11.33 4.32 1.03
CA MET A 157 -10.12 4.54 1.84
C MET A 157 -8.90 3.83 1.24
N GLU A 158 -9.06 2.63 0.68
CA GLU A 158 -7.98 1.91 -0.02
C GLU A 158 -7.55 2.63 -1.30
N ARG A 159 -8.47 3.19 -2.08
CA ARG A 159 -8.09 4.06 -3.23
C ARG A 159 -7.30 5.28 -2.80
N ILE A 160 -7.74 5.96 -1.73
CA ILE A 160 -7.04 7.13 -1.18
C ILE A 160 -5.63 6.73 -0.73
N ARG A 161 -5.52 5.56 -0.08
CA ARG A 161 -4.27 4.98 0.37
C ARG A 161 -3.33 4.69 -0.80
N ALA A 162 -3.78 3.93 -1.79
CA ALA A 162 -3.03 3.56 -2.99
C ALA A 162 -2.55 4.78 -3.78
N ALA A 163 -3.42 5.79 -3.96
CA ALA A 163 -3.05 7.05 -4.59
C ALA A 163 -1.94 7.79 -3.83
N ASP A 164 -1.97 7.78 -2.50
CA ASP A 164 -0.92 8.39 -1.67
C ASP A 164 0.43 7.64 -1.79
N LEU A 165 0.41 6.31 -1.88
CA LEU A 165 1.63 5.52 -2.11
C LEU A 165 2.32 5.93 -3.41
N ASP A 166 1.56 6.01 -4.50
CA ASP A 166 2.09 6.42 -5.81
C ASP A 166 2.55 7.88 -5.82
N VAL A 167 1.81 8.79 -5.17
CA VAL A 167 2.25 10.20 -5.02
C VAL A 167 3.59 10.29 -4.28
N MET A 168 3.79 9.47 -3.25
CA MET A 168 5.06 9.41 -2.52
C MET A 168 6.20 8.85 -3.36
N ALA A 169 5.94 7.82 -4.16
CA ALA A 169 6.92 7.32 -5.13
C ALA A 169 7.34 8.42 -6.11
N ILE A 170 6.38 9.16 -6.70
CA ILE A 170 6.67 10.30 -7.60
C ILE A 170 7.51 11.37 -6.90
N LEU A 171 7.16 11.76 -5.67
CA LEU A 171 7.91 12.75 -4.90
C LEU A 171 9.36 12.30 -4.67
N VAL A 172 9.56 11.08 -4.19
CA VAL A 172 10.89 10.53 -3.92
C VAL A 172 11.72 10.45 -5.19
N THR A 173 11.16 9.94 -6.29
CA THR A 173 11.91 9.86 -7.56
C THR A 173 12.27 11.24 -8.11
N TRP A 174 11.42 12.25 -7.91
CA TRP A 174 11.76 13.63 -8.27
C TRP A 174 12.88 14.21 -7.42
N GLU A 175 12.89 13.93 -6.12
CA GLU A 175 13.99 14.32 -5.23
C GLU A 175 15.30 13.64 -5.67
N LEU A 176 15.27 12.33 -5.95
CA LEU A 176 16.43 11.58 -6.44
C LEU A 176 16.95 12.09 -7.79
N ARG A 177 16.08 12.55 -8.68
CA ARG A 177 16.49 13.23 -9.93
C ARG A 177 17.39 14.43 -9.66
N SER A 178 17.14 15.16 -8.56
CA SER A 178 17.94 16.33 -8.17
C SER A 178 19.31 15.96 -7.60
N GLU A 179 19.46 14.71 -7.17
CA GLU A 179 20.69 14.07 -6.68
C GLU A 179 21.38 13.24 -7.79
N GLU A 180 21.19 13.63 -9.05
CA GLU A 180 21.81 13.03 -10.25
C GLU A 180 21.36 11.59 -10.62
N PHE A 181 20.44 10.96 -9.87
CA PHE A 181 19.81 9.69 -10.23
C PHE A 181 18.73 9.84 -11.31
N THR A 182 19.11 10.40 -12.46
CA THR A 182 18.17 10.78 -13.53
C THR A 182 17.48 9.60 -14.20
N ASP A 183 18.11 8.42 -14.22
CA ASP A 183 17.55 7.20 -14.82
C ASP A 183 16.33 6.67 -14.08
N ILE A 184 16.26 6.85 -12.75
CA ILE A 184 15.09 6.45 -11.97
C ILE A 184 13.87 7.27 -12.38
N TRP A 185 14.05 8.58 -12.63
CA TRP A 185 12.96 9.43 -13.14
C TRP A 185 12.56 9.06 -14.57
N ARG A 186 13.52 8.71 -15.44
CA ARG A 186 13.21 8.23 -16.80
C ARG A 186 12.42 6.93 -16.75
N HIS A 187 12.79 6.02 -15.86
CA HIS A 187 12.05 4.79 -15.61
C HIS A 187 10.62 5.08 -15.14
N MET A 188 10.46 5.99 -14.18
CA MET A 188 9.15 6.42 -13.67
C MET A 188 8.24 7.03 -14.76
N LEU A 189 8.79 7.79 -15.72
CA LEU A 189 8.01 8.30 -16.84
C LEU A 189 7.50 7.20 -17.79
N GLY A 190 8.20 6.06 -17.84
CA GLY A 190 7.83 4.90 -18.65
C GLY A 190 6.97 3.86 -17.92
N SER A 191 6.70 4.03 -16.63
CA SER A 191 5.92 3.09 -15.83
C SER A 191 4.40 3.27 -16.05
N ASP A 192 3.63 2.40 -15.41
CA ASP A 192 2.17 2.45 -15.32
C ASP A 192 1.61 3.69 -14.60
N ILE A 193 2.46 4.37 -13.82
CA ILE A 193 2.17 5.67 -13.18
C ILE A 193 2.89 6.85 -13.86
N GLY A 194 3.41 6.67 -15.07
CA GLY A 194 4.08 7.72 -15.85
C GLY A 194 3.17 8.92 -16.15
N ASP A 195 1.85 8.73 -16.23
CA ASP A 195 0.88 9.82 -16.39
C ASP A 195 0.86 10.77 -15.18
N MET A 196 1.00 10.20 -13.97
CA MET A 196 1.15 10.97 -12.73
C MET A 196 2.49 11.69 -12.68
N ALA A 197 3.57 11.03 -13.10
CA ALA A 197 4.90 11.65 -13.19
C ALA A 197 4.90 12.87 -14.12
N MET A 198 4.25 12.76 -15.29
CA MET A 198 4.07 13.87 -16.23
C MET A 198 3.18 14.99 -15.67
N ALA A 199 2.13 14.66 -14.92
CA ALA A 199 1.29 15.66 -14.27
C ALA A 199 2.06 16.43 -13.19
N TYR A 200 2.90 15.74 -12.42
CA TYR A 200 3.76 16.34 -11.41
C TYR A 200 4.79 17.29 -12.03
N SER A 201 5.59 16.79 -12.98
CA SER A 201 6.63 17.59 -13.64
C SER A 201 6.04 18.77 -14.38
N GLY A 202 4.94 18.56 -15.12
CA GLY A 202 4.26 19.63 -15.83
C GLY A 202 3.73 20.74 -14.93
N TYR A 203 3.40 20.43 -13.67
CA TYR A 203 3.00 21.44 -12.69
C TYR A 203 4.22 22.19 -12.13
N ILE A 204 5.20 21.45 -11.63
CA ILE A 204 6.40 22.02 -10.98
C ILE A 204 7.25 22.83 -11.97
N GLU A 205 7.36 22.41 -13.23
CA GLU A 205 8.13 23.14 -14.25
C GLU A 205 7.47 24.46 -14.66
N ARG A 206 6.14 24.57 -14.52
CA ARG A 206 5.40 25.82 -14.78
C ARG A 206 5.40 26.76 -13.57
N ASP A 207 5.33 26.19 -12.38
CA ASP A 207 5.42 26.91 -11.11
C ASP A 207 6.40 26.21 -10.17
N PRO A 208 7.70 26.57 -10.20
CA PRO A 208 8.70 25.97 -9.32
C PRO A 208 8.43 26.22 -7.83
N SER A 209 7.64 27.24 -7.49
CA SER A 209 7.25 27.49 -6.10
C SER A 209 6.28 26.41 -5.57
N ALA A 210 5.64 25.67 -6.48
CA ALA A 210 4.71 24.60 -6.15
C ALA A 210 5.36 23.41 -5.44
N GLN A 211 6.68 23.30 -5.49
CA GLN A 211 7.44 22.33 -4.71
C GLN A 211 7.23 22.52 -3.20
N PHE A 212 6.90 23.74 -2.75
CA PHE A 212 6.77 24.09 -1.33
C PHE A 212 5.33 24.31 -0.86
N ASN A 213 4.34 24.21 -1.75
CA ASN A 213 2.93 24.51 -1.44
C ASN A 213 1.98 23.32 -1.67
N ALA A 214 2.53 22.12 -1.86
CA ALA A 214 1.82 20.86 -2.09
C ALA A 214 0.98 20.78 -3.38
N GLN A 215 0.87 21.83 -4.20
CA GLN A 215 -0.01 21.82 -5.37
C GLN A 215 0.43 20.82 -6.45
N GLY A 216 1.75 20.61 -6.60
CA GLY A 216 2.27 19.56 -7.47
C GLY A 216 1.73 18.18 -7.05
N LEU A 217 1.83 17.85 -5.75
CA LEU A 217 1.36 16.58 -5.21
C LEU A 217 -0.17 16.43 -5.32
N VAL A 218 -0.93 17.50 -5.11
CA VAL A 218 -2.39 17.50 -5.32
C VAL A 218 -2.73 17.20 -6.79
N SER A 219 -2.01 17.80 -7.73
CA SER A 219 -2.19 17.54 -9.17
C SER A 219 -1.91 16.07 -9.51
N THR A 220 -0.82 15.53 -8.97
CA THR A 220 -0.44 14.11 -9.10
C THR A 220 -1.52 13.20 -8.53
N TYR A 221 -2.00 13.49 -7.32
CA TYR A 221 -3.06 12.74 -6.66
C TYR A 221 -4.35 12.73 -7.51
N LYS A 222 -4.79 13.89 -7.99
CA LYS A 222 -5.98 13.98 -8.86
C LYS A 222 -5.79 13.24 -10.19
N GLN A 223 -4.56 13.16 -10.71
CA GLN A 223 -4.26 12.41 -11.92
C GLN A 223 -4.43 10.90 -11.70
N TRP A 224 -4.16 10.38 -10.49
CA TRP A 224 -4.35 8.97 -10.16
C TRP A 224 -5.79 8.49 -10.45
N PHE A 225 -6.78 9.28 -10.03
CA PHE A 225 -8.20 8.99 -10.20
C PHE A 225 -8.72 9.15 -11.63
N ARG A 226 -7.86 9.53 -12.59
CA ARG A 226 -8.24 9.58 -14.01
C ARG A 226 -7.97 8.28 -14.75
N CYS A 227 -7.28 7.33 -14.12
CA CYS A 227 -7.00 6.02 -14.71
C CYS A 227 -7.99 4.98 -14.19
N SER A 228 -9.02 4.67 -14.99
CA SER A 228 -10.05 3.69 -14.60
C SER A 228 -9.45 2.32 -14.31
N LYS A 229 -8.47 1.87 -15.08
CA LYS A 229 -7.80 0.56 -14.85
C LYS A 229 -7.17 0.46 -13.46
N ARG A 230 -6.59 1.56 -12.97
CA ARG A 230 -5.93 1.60 -11.67
C ARG A 230 -6.96 1.55 -10.53
N ILE A 231 -8.07 2.27 -10.69
CA ILE A 231 -9.21 2.21 -9.77
C ILE A 231 -9.79 0.80 -9.75
N ASP A 232 -10.04 0.21 -10.92
CA ASP A 232 -10.63 -1.12 -11.07
C ASP A 232 -9.78 -2.21 -10.40
N SER A 233 -8.44 -2.14 -10.56
CA SER A 233 -7.52 -3.07 -9.91
C SER A 233 -7.52 -2.89 -8.39
N CYS A 234 -7.40 -1.65 -7.92
CA CYS A 234 -7.39 -1.34 -6.48
C CYS A 234 -8.68 -1.79 -5.79
N ASP A 235 -9.83 -1.58 -6.44
CA ASP A 235 -11.11 -2.08 -5.95
C ASP A 235 -11.17 -3.59 -5.91
N HIS A 236 -10.70 -4.26 -6.97
CA HIS A 236 -10.69 -5.72 -7.03
C HIS A 236 -9.87 -6.31 -5.88
N ASP A 237 -8.65 -5.82 -5.68
CA ASP A 237 -7.76 -6.29 -4.61
C ASP A 237 -8.38 -6.05 -3.22
N ALA A 238 -9.04 -4.89 -3.01
CA ALA A 238 -9.72 -4.60 -1.77
C ALA A 238 -10.98 -5.47 -1.53
N LEU A 239 -11.68 -5.87 -2.60
CA LEU A 239 -12.82 -6.78 -2.53
C LEU A 239 -12.40 -8.21 -2.21
N GLU A 240 -11.34 -8.72 -2.84
CA GLU A 240 -10.76 -10.04 -2.53
C GLU A 240 -10.29 -10.09 -1.07
N TYR A 241 -9.62 -9.03 -0.59
CA TYR A 241 -9.27 -8.90 0.82
C TYR A 241 -10.50 -8.94 1.75
N MET A 242 -11.61 -8.29 1.37
CA MET A 242 -12.83 -8.33 2.17
C MET A 242 -13.46 -9.73 2.21
N ASP A 243 -13.38 -10.50 1.13
CA ASP A 243 -13.82 -11.90 1.13
C ASP A 243 -12.96 -12.77 2.05
N ASP A 244 -11.64 -12.57 2.06
CA ASP A 244 -10.73 -13.25 2.99
C ASP A 244 -11.08 -12.92 4.45
N VAL A 245 -11.40 -11.66 4.74
CA VAL A 245 -11.89 -11.23 6.05
C VAL A 245 -13.22 -11.90 6.38
N LEU A 246 -14.18 -11.96 5.46
CA LEU A 246 -15.45 -12.66 5.69
C LEU A 246 -15.24 -14.15 5.98
N ALA A 247 -14.33 -14.81 5.26
CA ALA A 247 -14.03 -16.23 5.44
C ALA A 247 -13.32 -16.52 6.78
N SER A 248 -12.59 -15.54 7.32
CA SER A 248 -11.75 -15.71 8.51
C SER A 248 -12.47 -15.52 9.84
N TYR A 249 -13.66 -14.90 9.85
CA TYR A 249 -14.39 -14.59 11.07
C TYR A 249 -15.67 -15.43 11.20
N ASP A 250 -15.87 -16.04 12.37
CA ASP A 250 -17.12 -16.74 12.74
C ASP A 250 -18.28 -15.78 13.07
N VAL A 251 -18.10 -14.47 12.87
CA VAL A 251 -19.08 -13.43 13.23
C VAL A 251 -19.85 -12.99 11.98
N VAL A 252 -21.16 -12.80 12.13
CA VAL A 252 -22.09 -12.41 11.04
C VAL A 252 -21.65 -11.15 10.27
N ASN A 253 -20.97 -10.21 10.93
CA ASN A 253 -20.37 -9.04 10.26
C ASN A 253 -19.04 -8.67 10.92
N PRO A 254 -17.90 -8.91 10.26
CA PRO A 254 -16.58 -8.53 10.78
C PRO A 254 -16.23 -7.05 10.54
N PHE A 255 -17.00 -6.34 9.72
CA PHE A 255 -16.71 -4.97 9.33
C PHE A 255 -17.29 -3.92 10.27
N GLY A 256 -16.68 -2.74 10.24
CA GLY A 256 -17.18 -1.57 10.93
C GLY A 256 -18.42 -0.95 10.27
N SER A 257 -18.89 0.15 10.86
CA SER A 257 -20.08 0.87 10.40
C SER A 257 -19.90 2.39 10.34
N LYS A 258 -18.69 2.89 10.62
CA LYS A 258 -18.42 4.32 10.59
C LYS A 258 -18.28 4.80 9.15
N LYS A 259 -18.43 6.11 8.99
CA LYS A 259 -18.06 6.82 7.76
C LYS A 259 -16.73 7.55 7.99
N PRO A 260 -15.84 7.60 6.98
CA PRO A 260 -14.63 8.40 7.06
C PRO A 260 -15.00 9.88 7.14
N SER A 261 -14.28 10.61 7.98
CA SER A 261 -14.37 12.06 8.09
C SER A 261 -13.33 12.72 7.19
N LYS A 262 -13.51 14.01 6.87
CA LYS A 262 -12.50 14.78 6.11
C LYS A 262 -11.09 14.70 6.71
N MET A 263 -11.00 14.57 8.04
CA MET A 263 -9.71 14.44 8.73
C MET A 263 -9.08 13.08 8.46
N ASN A 264 -9.86 12.01 8.30
CA ASN A 264 -9.31 10.70 7.95
C ASN A 264 -8.60 10.74 6.59
N VAL A 265 -9.16 11.45 5.61
CA VAL A 265 -8.54 11.67 4.29
C VAL A 265 -7.28 12.54 4.42
N GLU A 266 -7.38 13.68 5.09
CA GLU A 266 -6.26 14.62 5.19
C GLU A 266 -5.06 14.02 5.94
N VAL A 267 -5.28 13.19 6.97
CA VAL A 267 -4.17 12.61 7.74
C VAL A 267 -3.42 11.55 6.92
N LEU A 268 -4.06 10.81 6.01
CA LEU A 268 -3.36 9.90 5.09
C LEU A 268 -2.34 10.64 4.22
N SER A 269 -2.64 11.88 3.83
CA SER A 269 -1.72 12.73 3.06
C SER A 269 -0.59 13.37 3.86
N CYS A 270 -0.45 13.04 5.16
CA CYS A 270 0.63 13.57 5.98
C CYS A 270 1.98 13.05 5.50
N LEU A 271 2.79 13.95 4.97
CA LEU A 271 4.18 13.72 4.65
C LEU A 271 4.99 13.50 5.94
N PRO A 272 6.20 12.92 5.83
CA PRO A 272 7.05 12.69 6.99
C PRO A 272 7.43 13.95 7.79
N ASP A 273 7.37 15.13 7.16
CA ASP A 273 7.59 16.43 7.80
C ASP A 273 6.34 17.00 8.52
N LYS A 274 5.24 16.22 8.55
CA LYS A 274 3.92 16.55 9.14
C LYS A 274 3.09 17.57 8.35
N THR A 275 3.52 17.96 7.16
CA THR A 275 2.64 18.68 6.23
C THR A 275 1.65 17.69 5.61
N ALA A 276 0.41 18.12 5.38
CA ALA A 276 -0.61 17.30 4.74
C ALA A 276 -0.95 17.94 3.40
N TYR A 277 -0.58 17.28 2.29
CA TYR A 277 -0.73 17.89 0.96
C TYR A 277 -2.19 17.95 0.49
N LEU A 278 -3.08 17.14 1.07
CA LEU A 278 -4.53 17.20 0.82
C LEU A 278 -5.29 18.08 1.82
N ARG A 279 -4.59 18.87 2.65
CA ARG A 279 -5.24 19.72 3.66
C ARG A 279 -6.32 20.62 3.03
N GLY A 280 -7.54 20.54 3.57
CA GLY A 280 -8.69 21.29 3.09
C GLY A 280 -9.47 20.63 1.94
N LEU A 281 -8.96 19.54 1.37
CA LEU A 281 -9.62 18.81 0.27
C LEU A 281 -10.41 17.59 0.75
N GLY A 282 -10.30 17.21 2.03
CA GLY A 282 -10.94 15.98 2.52
C GLY A 282 -12.47 15.97 2.37
N ALA A 283 -13.14 17.13 2.44
CA ALA A 283 -14.58 17.21 2.21
C ALA A 283 -14.95 17.05 0.72
N GLU A 284 -14.16 17.63 -0.20
CA GLU A 284 -14.33 17.46 -1.64
C GLU A 284 -14.18 15.99 -2.00
N ILE A 285 -13.09 15.36 -1.57
CA ILE A 285 -12.75 13.95 -1.87
C ILE A 285 -13.86 12.98 -1.42
N LEU A 286 -14.44 13.20 -0.24
CA LEU A 286 -15.51 12.33 0.27
C LEU A 286 -16.86 12.51 -0.44
N SER A 287 -17.05 13.62 -1.16
CA SER A 287 -18.35 13.99 -1.75
C SER A 287 -18.40 13.90 -3.27
N ASP A 288 -17.24 14.00 -3.92
CA ASP A 288 -17.14 13.98 -5.38
C ASP A 288 -17.11 12.54 -5.88
N PRO A 289 -18.07 12.14 -6.76
CA PRO A 289 -18.14 10.81 -7.31
C PRO A 289 -16.86 10.32 -7.98
N ILE A 290 -16.02 11.22 -8.51
CA ILE A 290 -14.75 10.81 -9.15
C ILE A 290 -13.83 10.01 -8.22
N TYR A 291 -13.96 10.19 -6.90
CA TYR A 291 -13.18 9.45 -5.90
C TYR A 291 -13.96 8.27 -5.32
N SER A 292 -15.28 8.40 -5.16
CA SER A 292 -16.10 7.48 -4.36
C SER A 292 -16.97 6.51 -5.16
N SER A 293 -17.17 6.69 -6.46
CA SER A 293 -18.02 5.78 -7.24
C SER A 293 -17.26 4.49 -7.58
N VAL A 294 -17.94 3.35 -7.52
CA VAL A 294 -17.46 2.08 -8.10
C VAL A 294 -18.10 2.01 -9.47
N ASP A 295 -17.36 2.24 -10.55
CA ASP A 295 -17.92 2.32 -11.91
C ASP A 295 -17.84 1.00 -12.68
N ASN A 296 -16.89 0.13 -12.31
CA ASN A 296 -16.72 -1.17 -12.92
C ASN A 296 -17.85 -2.14 -12.51
N VAL A 297 -18.53 -2.72 -13.50
CA VAL A 297 -19.69 -3.59 -13.28
C VAL A 297 -19.35 -4.86 -12.49
N ILE A 298 -18.15 -5.42 -12.67
CA ILE A 298 -17.71 -6.62 -11.94
C ILE A 298 -17.52 -6.26 -10.47
N ASN A 299 -16.76 -5.20 -10.17
CA ASN A 299 -16.52 -4.76 -8.80
C ASN A 299 -17.81 -4.29 -8.10
N GLN A 300 -18.71 -3.62 -8.83
CA GLN A 300 -20.05 -3.29 -8.32
C GLN A 300 -20.84 -4.55 -7.91
N THR A 301 -20.80 -5.59 -8.75
CA THR A 301 -21.53 -6.84 -8.50
C THR A 301 -20.92 -7.59 -7.31
N HIS A 302 -19.59 -7.61 -7.22
CA HIS A 302 -18.85 -8.22 -6.11
C HIS A 302 -19.14 -7.51 -4.78
N LEU A 303 -19.04 -6.18 -4.74
CA LEU A 303 -19.43 -5.38 -3.57
C LEU A 303 -20.89 -5.64 -3.19
N PHE A 304 -21.78 -5.72 -4.17
CA PHE A 304 -23.18 -6.01 -3.92
C PHE A 304 -23.37 -7.37 -3.25
N HIS A 305 -22.64 -8.41 -3.66
CA HIS A 305 -22.69 -9.73 -3.00
C HIS A 305 -22.16 -9.67 -1.57
N ILE A 306 -21.01 -9.03 -1.32
CA ILE A 306 -20.47 -8.81 0.03
C ILE A 306 -21.52 -8.12 0.91
N MET A 307 -22.09 -7.00 0.44
CA MET A 307 -23.11 -6.26 1.18
C MET A 307 -24.39 -7.08 1.41
N TYR A 308 -24.71 -8.00 0.50
CA TYR A 308 -25.87 -8.89 0.60
C TYR A 308 -25.67 -9.95 1.68
N ASP A 309 -24.49 -10.57 1.72
CA ASP A 309 -24.14 -11.61 2.69
C ASP A 309 -24.11 -11.05 4.12
N LEU A 310 -23.65 -9.79 4.28
CA LEU A 310 -23.68 -9.09 5.57
C LEU A 310 -25.09 -8.80 6.11
N GLN A 311 -26.14 -8.87 5.27
CA GLN A 311 -27.52 -8.68 5.68
C GLN A 311 -28.25 -9.99 6.02
N ALA A 312 -27.63 -11.15 5.74
CA ALA A 312 -28.25 -12.44 5.97
C ALA A 312 -28.38 -12.77 7.47
N VAL A 313 -29.51 -13.36 7.85
CA VAL A 313 -29.80 -13.86 9.20
C VAL A 313 -29.68 -15.38 9.18
N VAL A 314 -28.69 -15.94 9.87
CA VAL A 314 -28.52 -17.40 9.93
C VAL A 314 -29.29 -17.98 11.11
N VAL A 315 -30.12 -18.99 10.87
CA VAL A 315 -30.82 -19.77 11.91
C VAL A 315 -30.65 -21.26 11.60
N GLU A 316 -30.15 -22.05 12.56
CA GLU A 316 -29.87 -23.49 12.40
C GLU A 316 -29.01 -23.81 11.14
N ASP A 317 -27.91 -23.07 10.95
CA ASP A 317 -27.01 -23.15 9.79
C ASP A 317 -27.67 -22.89 8.42
N VAL A 318 -28.87 -22.31 8.40
CA VAL A 318 -29.56 -21.87 7.18
C VAL A 318 -29.61 -20.34 7.13
N ALA A 319 -29.09 -19.76 6.05
CA ALA A 319 -29.12 -18.32 5.82
C ALA A 319 -30.50 -17.85 5.31
N PHE A 320 -31.07 -16.87 6.00
CA PHE A 320 -32.34 -16.24 5.66
C PHE A 320 -32.14 -14.77 5.30
N ARG A 321 -32.94 -14.31 4.34
CA ARG A 321 -32.93 -12.91 3.87
C ARG A 321 -33.77 -11.97 4.72
N ASP A 322 -34.64 -12.54 5.55
CA ASP A 322 -35.61 -11.81 6.37
C ASP A 322 -35.70 -12.51 7.73
N ALA A 323 -35.42 -11.78 8.80
CA ALA A 323 -35.52 -12.28 10.16
C ALA A 323 -36.94 -12.79 10.48
N ASP A 324 -37.98 -12.20 9.88
CA ASP A 324 -39.36 -12.64 10.04
C ASP A 324 -39.64 -13.94 9.26
N LEU A 325 -38.99 -14.15 8.12
CA LEU A 325 -39.04 -15.43 7.40
C LEU A 325 -38.30 -16.52 8.18
N ALA A 326 -37.11 -16.20 8.70
CA ALA A 326 -36.33 -17.08 9.56
C ALA A 326 -37.17 -17.52 10.79
N ARG A 327 -37.80 -16.57 11.47
CA ARG A 327 -38.70 -16.83 12.62
C ARG A 327 -39.95 -17.64 12.26
N LYS A 328 -40.42 -17.60 11.02
CA LYS A 328 -41.57 -18.42 10.57
C LYS A 328 -41.15 -19.86 10.29
N ILE A 329 -39.93 -20.08 9.82
CA ILE A 329 -39.41 -21.41 9.46
C ILE A 329 -38.82 -22.11 10.69
N PHE A 330 -38.16 -21.35 11.55
CA PHE A 330 -37.60 -21.78 12.84
C PHE A 330 -38.18 -20.92 13.98
N PRO A 331 -39.44 -21.18 14.39
CA PRO A 331 -40.05 -20.48 15.51
C PRO A 331 -39.34 -20.87 16.82
N VAL A 332 -38.94 -19.87 17.61
CA VAL A 332 -38.37 -20.05 18.95
C VAL A 332 -39.54 -20.30 19.91
N GLU A 333 -39.54 -21.40 20.68
CA GLU A 333 -40.57 -21.73 21.67
C GLU A 333 -40.72 -20.70 22.79
#